data_AF-A0A528V798-F1
#
_entry.id   AF-A0A528V798-F1
#
_cell.length_a   1.000
_cell.length_b   1.000
_cell.length_c   1.000
_cell.angle_alpha   90.00
_cell.angle_beta   90.00
_cell.angle_gamma   90.00
#
_symmetry.space_group_name_H-M   'P 1'
#
loop_
_entity.id
_entity.type
_entity.pdbx_description
1 polymer ?
#
loop_
_entity_poly.entity_id
_entity_poly.type
_entity_poly.pdbx_seq_one_letter_code
_entity_poly.pdbx_strand_id
1 'polypeptide(L)' 'MLRIECPCCGLRDHDEFRYGGDASVTRPAHDDPDPQAWYDYVYLRV' A
#
# COMPACT_ATOMS: atom_id res chain seq x y z
N MET A 1 5.43 19.48 -10.61
CA MET A 1 5.95 18.14 -10.89
C MET A 1 6.55 17.57 -9.62
N LEU A 2 5.91 16.58 -9.02
CA LEU A 2 6.44 15.94 -7.82
C LEU A 2 7.58 15.00 -8.24
N ARG A 3 8.68 14.98 -7.47
CA ARG A 3 9.84 14.12 -7.71
C ARG A 3 9.95 13.12 -6.57
N ILE A 4 10.12 11.84 -6.90
CA ILE A 4 10.14 10.74 -5.92
C ILE A 4 11.47 10.01 -6.05
N GLU A 5 12.13 9.76 -4.92
CA GLU A 5 13.39 9.02 -4.86
C GLU A 5 13.10 7.52 -4.84
N CYS A 6 13.20 6.87 -5.99
CA CYS A 6 13.06 5.43 -6.09
C CYS A 6 14.34 4.74 -5.56
N PRO A 7 14.24 3.82 -4.58
CA PRO A 7 15.40 3.15 -4.00
C PRO A 7 16.29 2.39 -5.00
N CYS A 8 15.74 1.98 -6.15
CA CYS A 8 16.47 1.24 -7.18
C CYS A 8 16.90 2.11 -8.38
N CYS A 9 16.19 3.23 -8.62
CA CYS A 9 16.28 3.98 -9.88
C CYS A 9 16.69 5.45 -9.70
N GLY A 10 16.81 5.94 -8.45
CA GLY A 10 17.11 7.32 -8.11
C GLY A 10 15.91 8.27 -8.23
N LEU A 11 16.18 9.57 -8.39
CA LEU A 11 15.15 10.61 -8.45
C LEU A 11 14.39 10.59 -9.79
N ARG A 12 13.08 10.35 -9.75
CA ARG A 12 12.21 10.20 -10.93
C ARG A 12 10.98 11.09 -10.84
N ASP A 13 10.27 11.23 -11.96
CA ASP A 13 9.01 11.97 -12.02
C ASP A 13 7.85 11.16 -11.43
N HIS A 14 6.93 11.81 -10.73
CA HIS A 14 5.76 11.15 -10.12
C HIS A 14 4.87 10.42 -11.13
N ASP A 15 4.89 10.79 -12.43
CA ASP A 15 4.11 10.14 -13.48
C ASP A 15 4.52 8.66 -13.70
N GLU A 16 5.76 8.29 -13.34
CA GLU A 16 6.26 6.91 -13.37
C GLU A 16 5.70 6.04 -12.23
N PHE A 17 5.06 6.65 -11.23
CA PHE A 17 4.61 5.96 -10.02
C PHE A 17 3.08 5.82 -9.98
N ARG A 18 2.62 4.91 -9.12
CA ARG A 18 1.22 4.77 -8.75
C ARG A 18 1.08 4.90 -7.24
N TYR A 19 0.09 5.64 -6.80
CA TYR A 19 -0.20 5.79 -5.38
C TYR A 19 -0.85 4.52 -4.84
N GLY A 20 -0.14 3.82 -3.95
CA GLY A 20 -0.56 2.53 -3.39
C GLY A 20 -1.51 2.64 -2.18
N GLY A 21 -1.75 3.83 -1.65
CA GLY A 21 -2.47 4.03 -0.39
C GLY A 21 -1.54 4.02 0.83
N ASP A 22 -2.10 3.78 2.01
CA ASP A 22 -1.33 3.69 3.26
C ASP A 22 -0.50 2.39 3.31
N ALA A 23 0.80 2.53 3.54
CA ALA A 23 1.74 1.43 3.67
C ALA A 23 1.76 0.79 5.07
N SER A 24 1.04 1.35 6.05
CA SER A 24 0.97 0.82 7.42
C SER A 24 0.00 -0.36 7.57
N VAL A 25 -0.95 -0.50 6.64
CA VAL A 25 -1.98 -1.55 6.64
C VAL A 25 -1.36 -2.91 6.35
N THR A 26 -1.44 -3.81 7.34
CA THR A 26 -0.90 -5.18 7.22
C THR A 26 -1.97 -6.15 6.75
N ARG A 27 -1.63 -7.01 5.79
CA ARG A 27 -2.52 -8.07 5.32
C ARG A 27 -2.63 -9.18 6.38
N PRO A 28 -3.85 -9.64 6.72
CA PRO A 28 -4.05 -10.83 7.55
C PRO A 28 -3.41 -12.09 6.97
N ALA A 29 -3.14 -13.08 7.82
CA ALA A 29 -2.68 -14.39 7.37
C ALA A 29 -3.77 -15.10 6.56
N HIS A 30 -3.39 -15.98 5.64
CA HIS A 30 -4.36 -16.68 4.78
C HIS A 30 -5.31 -17.61 5.54
N ASP A 31 -4.85 -18.14 6.66
CA ASP A 31 -5.59 -19.00 7.58
C ASP A 31 -6.17 -18.23 8.78
N ASP A 32 -6.15 -16.89 8.73
CA ASP A 32 -6.76 -16.07 9.77
C ASP A 32 -8.28 -16.35 9.85
N PRO A 33 -8.77 -16.85 11.00
CA PRO A 33 -10.17 -17.22 11.14
C PRO A 33 -11.10 -16.02 11.34
N ASP A 34 -10.58 -14.81 11.57
CA ASP A 34 -11.38 -13.62 11.82
C ASP A 34 -11.84 -12.95 10.50
N PRO A 35 -13.16 -13.00 10.17
CA PRO A 35 -13.67 -12.36 8.97
C PRO A 35 -13.61 -10.83 9.04
N GLN A 36 -13.59 -10.24 10.24
CA GLN A 36 -13.54 -8.79 10.41
C GLN A 36 -12.17 -8.24 10.02
N ALA A 37 -11.09 -8.92 10.41
CA ALA A 37 -9.73 -8.57 9.98
C ALA A 37 -9.60 -8.53 8.46
N TRP A 38 -10.24 -9.47 7.75
CA TRP A 38 -10.29 -9.47 6.29
C TRP A 38 -11.15 -8.35 5.72
N TYR A 39 -12.32 -8.09 6.31
CA TYR A 39 -13.17 -6.98 5.89
C TYR A 39 -12.45 -5.63 6.01
N ASP A 40 -11.79 -5.40 7.15
CA ASP A 40 -11.05 -4.17 7.42
C ASP A 40 -9.91 -4.01 6.41
N TYR A 41 -9.11 -5.06 6.16
CA TYR A 41 -8.02 -5.02 5.19
C TYR A 41 -8.47 -4.73 3.74
N VAL A 42 -9.60 -5.31 3.32
CA VAL A 42 -10.05 -5.23 1.92
C VAL A 42 -10.81 -3.93 1.64
N TYR A 43 -11.68 -3.51 2.55
CA TYR A 43 -12.65 -2.45 2.29
C TYR A 43 -12.40 -1.17 3.08
N LEU A 44 -11.86 -1.28 4.29
CA LEU A 44 -11.56 -0.10 5.09
C LEU A 44 -10.16 0.39 4.76
N ARG A 45 -10.07 1.68 4.45
CA ARG A 45 -8.78 2.36 4.33
C ARG A 45 -8.78 3.45 5.39
N VAL A 46 -7.94 3.27 6.40
CA VAL A 46 -7.65 4.27 7.44
C VAL A 46 -6.30 4.88 7.13
#